data_AF-A0A382E621-F1
#
_entry.id   AF-A0A382E621-F1
#
_cell.length_a   1.000
_cell.length_b   1.000
_cell.length_c   1.000
_cell.angle_alpha   90.00
_cell.angle_beta   90.00
_cell.angle_gamma   90.00
#
_symmetry.space_group_name_H-M   'P 1'
#
loop_
_entity.id
_entity.type
_entity.pdbx_description
1 polymer ?
#
loop_
_entity_poly.entity_id
_entity_poly.type
_entity_poly.pdbx_seq_one_letter_code
_entity_poly.pdbx_strand_id
1 'polypeptide(L)'
;VTSEAKVTLAIDAMGGDEGPDEILEGLALAVEEAPRSARFVVVGQEDVLGPMIETKPRLTSANVETHHASEIIAMGEKPIAGIKQKKDSSMARALEMVKENEADALLSCGNTGCLMAGGAIRLRTLDG
;
A
#
# COMPACT_ATOMS: atom_id res chain seq x y z
N VAL A 1 -12.40 -29.51 0.59
CA VAL A 1 -11.59 -28.45 -0.05
C VAL A 1 -11.34 -27.40 1.02
N THR A 2 -10.16 -27.42 1.63
CA THR A 2 -9.74 -26.32 2.50
C THR A 2 -9.62 -25.08 1.62
N SER A 3 -10.50 -24.11 1.81
CA SER A 3 -10.39 -22.81 1.15
C SER A 3 -9.01 -22.26 1.49
N GLU A 4 -8.19 -21.98 0.48
CA GLU A 4 -7.00 -21.15 0.68
C GLU A 4 -7.45 -19.85 1.34
N ALA A 5 -6.75 -19.42 2.39
CA ALA A 5 -7.02 -18.13 2.99
C ALA A 5 -6.76 -17.06 1.93
N LYS A 6 -7.77 -16.23 1.65
CA LYS A 6 -7.63 -15.06 0.80
C LYS A 6 -6.91 -14.00 1.63
N VAL A 7 -5.76 -13.52 1.15
CA VAL A 7 -4.99 -12.46 1.80
C VAL A 7 -4.95 -11.26 0.87
N THR A 8 -5.28 -10.08 1.40
CA THR A 8 -5.26 -8.80 0.70
C THR A 8 -4.18 -7.92 1.30
N LEU A 9 -3.20 -7.51 0.49
CA LEU A 9 -2.14 -6.60 0.88
C LEU A 9 -2.37 -5.22 0.26
N ALA A 10 -2.51 -4.19 1.09
CA ALA A 10 -2.47 -2.79 0.65
C ALA A 10 -1.02 -2.31 0.55
N ILE A 11 -0.65 -1.67 -0.56
CA ILE A 11 0.72 -1.26 -0.84
C ILE A 11 0.71 0.26 -1.08
N ASP A 12 1.33 1.01 -0.17
CA ASP A 12 1.64 2.41 -0.41
C ASP A 12 2.74 2.51 -1.48
N ALA A 13 2.33 2.81 -2.71
CA ALA A 13 3.23 2.87 -3.85
C ALA A 13 3.94 4.22 -4.01
N MET A 14 3.56 5.24 -3.23
CA MET A 14 4.15 6.58 -3.38
C MET A 14 5.21 6.89 -2.32
N GLY A 15 5.35 6.03 -1.31
CA GLY A 15 6.18 6.29 -0.14
C GLY A 15 7.70 6.22 -0.37
N GLY A 16 8.19 5.56 -1.42
CA GLY A 16 9.63 5.32 -1.62
C GLY A 16 10.44 6.54 -2.08
N ASP A 17 11.75 6.54 -1.78
CA ASP A 17 12.69 7.59 -2.19
C ASP A 17 12.77 7.73 -3.72
N GLU A 18 12.76 6.61 -4.43
CA GLU A 18 12.81 6.54 -5.90
C GLU A 18 11.40 6.46 -6.54
N GLY A 19 10.36 6.66 -5.73
CA GLY A 19 8.97 6.68 -6.18
C GLY A 19 8.36 5.29 -6.48
N PRO A 20 7.29 5.26 -7.29
CA PRO A 20 6.47 4.05 -7.45
C PRO A 20 7.12 2.93 -8.28
N ASP A 21 8.13 3.21 -9.10
CA ASP A 21 8.66 2.19 -10.03
C ASP A 21 9.28 1.01 -9.28
N GLU A 22 10.14 1.28 -8.30
CA GLU A 22 10.81 0.23 -7.51
C GLU A 22 9.81 -0.63 -6.74
N ILE A 23 8.76 0.00 -6.20
CA ILE A 23 7.71 -0.71 -5.46
C ILE A 23 6.92 -1.62 -6.42
N LEU A 24 6.61 -1.12 -7.63
CA LEU A 24 5.92 -1.91 -8.65
C LEU A 24 6.78 -3.04 -9.20
N GLU A 25 8.10 -2.86 -9.34
CA GLU A 25 9.02 -3.93 -9.72
C GLU A 25 9.10 -5.02 -8.65
N GLY A 26 9.21 -4.63 -7.37
CA GLY A 26 9.14 -5.56 -6.25
C GLY A 26 7.83 -6.33 -6.22
N LEU A 27 6.70 -5.65 -6.45
CA LEU A 27 5.39 -6.28 -6.55
C LEU A 27 5.32 -7.24 -7.75
N ALA A 28 5.90 -6.88 -8.90
CA ALA A 28 5.90 -7.72 -10.09
C ALA A 28 6.63 -9.06 -9.86
N LEU A 29 7.67 -9.06 -9.03
CA LEU A 29 8.32 -10.29 -8.58
C LEU A 29 7.47 -11.05 -7.56
N ALA A 30 6.87 -10.33 -6.59
CA ALA A 30 6.08 -10.95 -5.53
C ALA A 30 4.82 -11.67 -6.04
N VAL A 31 4.15 -11.13 -7.06
CA VAL A 31 2.92 -11.75 -7.63
C VAL A 31 3.17 -13.10 -8.30
N GLU A 32 4.41 -13.37 -8.76
CA GLU A 32 4.76 -14.67 -9.36
C GLU A 32 4.90 -15.77 -8.30
N GLU A 33 5.36 -15.41 -7.10
CA GLU A 33 5.59 -16.32 -5.97
C GLU A 33 4.38 -16.43 -5.04
N ALA A 34 3.46 -15.46 -5.10
CA ALA A 34 2.30 -15.41 -4.23
C ALA A 34 1.25 -16.49 -4.57
N PRO A 35 0.49 -16.99 -3.56
CA PRO A 35 -0.66 -17.83 -3.81
C PRO A 35 -1.68 -17.14 -4.72
N ARG A 36 -2.39 -17.91 -5.55
CA ARG A 36 -3.42 -17.35 -6.46
C ARG A 36 -4.57 -16.68 -5.72
N SER A 37 -4.78 -17.01 -4.45
CA SER A 37 -5.77 -16.37 -3.58
C SER A 37 -5.32 -15.00 -3.06
N ALA A 38 -4.07 -14.60 -3.27
CA ALA A 38 -3.59 -13.29 -2.87
C ALA A 38 -4.23 -12.18 -3.73
N ARG A 39 -4.52 -11.04 -3.10
CA ARG A 39 -4.97 -9.81 -3.74
C ARG A 39 -4.02 -8.69 -3.33
N PHE A 40 -3.65 -7.85 -4.28
CA PHE A 40 -2.78 -6.71 -4.03
C PHE A 40 -3.52 -5.43 -4.41
N VAL A 41 -3.51 -4.44 -3.52
CA VAL A 41 -4.10 -3.13 -3.79
C VAL A 41 -3.00 -2.08 -3.74
N VAL A 42 -2.67 -1.53 -4.90
CA VAL A 42 -1.64 -0.51 -5.08
C VAL A 42 -2.27 0.86 -4.85
N VAL A 43 -1.88 1.53 -3.77
CA VAL A 43 -2.47 2.78 -3.33
C VAL A 43 -1.58 3.95 -3.73
N GLY A 44 -2.14 4.92 -4.45
CA GLY A 44 -1.41 6.10 -4.90
C GLY A 44 -2.11 6.87 -5.99
N GLN A 45 -1.36 7.75 -6.65
CA GLN A 45 -1.88 8.61 -7.72
C GLN A 45 -2.16 7.77 -8.97
N GLU A 46 -3.43 7.58 -9.28
CA GLU A 46 -3.88 6.67 -10.36
C GLU A 46 -3.35 7.08 -11.75
N ASP A 47 -3.22 8.38 -12.01
CA ASP A 47 -2.64 8.95 -13.23
C ASP A 47 -1.15 8.63 -13.39
N VAL A 48 -0.44 8.40 -12.29
CA VAL A 48 0.95 7.94 -12.28
C VAL A 48 1.01 6.41 -12.35
N LEU A 49 0.26 5.72 -11.50
CA LEU A 49 0.33 4.27 -11.34
C LEU A 49 -0.25 3.51 -12.55
N GLY A 50 -1.34 3.98 -13.14
CA GLY A 50 -2.03 3.31 -14.26
C GLY A 50 -1.09 2.97 -15.42
N PRO A 51 -0.42 3.97 -16.04
CA PRO A 51 0.52 3.72 -17.12
C PRO A 51 1.70 2.81 -16.73
N MET A 52 2.16 2.90 -15.49
CA MET A 52 3.29 2.07 -14.99
C MET A 52 2.88 0.62 -14.78
N ILE A 53 1.64 0.35 -14.36
CA ILE A 53 1.11 -1.01 -14.19
C ILE A 53 0.79 -1.63 -15.55
N GLU A 54 0.19 -0.87 -16.48
CA GLU A 54 -0.14 -1.35 -17.83
C GLU A 54 1.09 -1.84 -18.61
N THR A 55 2.25 -1.24 -18.35
CA THR A 55 3.52 -1.62 -18.98
C THR A 55 4.21 -2.83 -18.33
N LYS A 56 3.65 -3.38 -17.24
CA LYS A 56 4.19 -4.52 -16.48
C LYS A 56 3.27 -5.75 -16.60
N PRO A 57 3.51 -6.68 -17.55
CA PRO A 57 2.63 -7.83 -17.82
C PRO A 57 2.37 -8.74 -16.62
N ARG A 58 3.34 -8.84 -15.71
CA ARG A 58 3.23 -9.61 -14.46
C ARG A 58 2.13 -9.08 -13.55
N LEU A 59 1.99 -7.76 -13.47
CA LEU A 59 0.96 -7.11 -12.66
C LEU A 59 -0.42 -7.21 -13.32
N THR A 60 -0.51 -7.00 -14.63
CA THR A 60 -1.79 -7.08 -15.36
C THR A 60 -2.35 -8.50 -15.45
N SER A 61 -1.51 -9.53 -15.32
CA SER A 61 -1.92 -10.93 -15.30
C SER A 61 -2.25 -11.45 -13.89
N ALA A 62 -2.03 -10.64 -12.85
CA ALA A 62 -2.23 -10.99 -11.45
C ALA A 62 -3.46 -10.25 -10.86
N ASN A 63 -3.83 -10.62 -9.64
CA ASN A 63 -4.93 -9.98 -8.91
C ASN A 63 -4.45 -8.68 -8.25
N VAL A 64 -4.16 -7.67 -9.08
CA VAL A 64 -3.65 -6.36 -8.70
C VAL A 64 -4.69 -5.30 -9.05
N GLU A 65 -5.09 -4.50 -8.08
CA GLU A 65 -6.02 -3.38 -8.25
C GLU A 65 -5.34 -2.08 -7.83
N THR A 66 -5.76 -0.96 -8.38
CA THR A 66 -5.33 0.37 -7.96
C THR A 66 -6.36 1.01 -7.04
N HIS A 67 -5.91 1.73 -6.02
CA HIS A 67 -6.75 2.60 -5.19
C HIS A 67 -6.19 4.02 -5.21
N HIS A 68 -6.99 4.95 -5.73
CA HIS A 68 -6.57 6.34 -5.85
C HIS A 68 -6.29 7.00 -4.48
N ALA A 69 -5.21 7.75 -4.39
CA ALA A 69 -4.89 8.65 -3.29
C ALA A 69 -4.18 9.88 -3.85
N SER A 70 -4.68 11.08 -3.57
CA SER A 70 -4.19 12.31 -4.21
C SER A 70 -2.93 12.90 -3.54
N GLU A 71 -2.67 12.54 -2.28
CA GLU A 71 -1.55 13.08 -1.51
C GLU A 71 -0.40 12.07 -1.33
N ILE A 72 0.77 12.59 -0.96
CA ILE A 72 1.97 11.79 -0.65
C ILE A 72 2.59 12.36 0.62
N ILE A 73 2.95 11.52 1.58
CA ILE A 73 3.73 11.95 2.75
C ILE A 73 5.21 11.95 2.35
N ALA A 74 5.83 13.12 2.34
CA ALA A 74 7.26 13.23 2.00
C ALA A 74 8.16 12.75 3.14
N MET A 75 9.36 12.29 2.80
CA MET A 75 10.32 11.74 3.77
C MET A 75 10.74 12.73 4.86
N GLY A 76 10.75 14.04 4.57
CA GLY A 76 11.06 15.09 5.54
C GLY A 76 9.92 15.48 6.48
N GLU A 77 8.73 14.89 6.34
CA GLU A 77 7.58 15.27 7.16
C GLU A 77 7.69 14.78 8.61
N LYS A 78 7.15 15.58 9.52
CA LYS A 78 7.08 15.20 10.94
C LYS A 78 6.07 14.06 11.11
N PRO A 79 6.43 12.96 11.81
CA PRO A 79 5.63 11.72 11.90
C PRO A 79 4.13 11.91 12.13
N ILE A 80 3.76 12.59 13.23
CA ILE A 80 2.36 12.78 13.62
C ILE A 80 1.67 13.81 12.71
N ALA A 81 2.40 14.81 12.22
CA ALA A 81 1.82 15.87 11.40
C ALA A 81 1.45 15.34 10.02
N GLY A 82 2.36 14.63 9.34
CA GLY A 82 2.13 14.09 8.00
C GLY A 82 0.89 13.19 7.97
N ILE A 83 0.81 12.21 8.88
CA ILE A 83 -0.30 11.26 8.91
C ILE A 83 -1.66 11.87 9.31
N LYS A 84 -1.66 13.00 10.06
CA LYS A 84 -2.89 13.69 10.47
C LYS A 84 -3.37 14.71 9.45
N GLN A 85 -2.44 15.37 8.77
CA GLN A 85 -2.73 16.43 7.81
C GLN A 85 -3.08 15.84 6.44
N LYS A 86 -2.30 14.88 5.95
CA LYS A 86 -2.46 14.27 4.62
C LYS A 86 -3.35 13.03 4.69
N LYS A 87 -4.63 13.26 4.93
CA LYS A 87 -5.62 12.19 5.12
C LYS A 87 -5.88 11.39 3.85
N ASP A 88 -5.64 11.98 2.70
CA ASP A 88 -5.77 11.35 1.38
C ASP A 88 -4.40 10.91 0.82
N SER A 89 -3.40 10.74 1.69
CA SER A 89 -2.12 10.18 1.25
C SER A 89 -2.20 8.69 0.99
N SER A 90 -1.39 8.20 0.06
CA SER A 90 -1.27 6.76 -0.24
C SER A 90 -1.08 5.92 1.03
N MET A 91 -0.17 6.33 1.93
CA MET A 91 0.05 5.71 3.24
C MET A 91 -1.20 5.77 4.14
N ALA A 92 -1.86 6.92 4.22
CA ALA A 92 -3.04 7.10 5.06
C ALA A 92 -4.23 6.26 4.58
N ARG A 93 -4.41 6.13 3.26
CA ARG A 93 -5.43 5.30 2.62
C ARG A 93 -5.13 3.82 2.77
N ALA A 94 -3.89 3.38 2.58
CA ALA A 94 -3.50 2.00 2.86
C ALA A 94 -3.75 1.60 4.32
N LEU A 95 -3.44 2.48 5.28
CA LEU A 95 -3.77 2.29 6.70
C LEU A 95 -5.28 2.21 6.95
N GLU A 96 -6.07 3.04 6.26
CA GLU A 96 -7.53 3.05 6.38
C GLU A 96 -8.15 1.75 5.85
N MET A 97 -7.66 1.23 4.72
CA MET A 97 -8.10 -0.06 4.19
C MET A 97 -7.91 -1.21 5.19
N VAL A 98 -6.76 -1.24 5.89
CA VAL A 98 -6.53 -2.25 6.94
C VAL A 98 -7.46 -2.02 8.12
N LYS A 99 -7.67 -0.77 8.53
CA LYS A 99 -8.58 -0.42 9.63
C LYS A 99 -10.03 -0.83 9.35
N GLU A 100 -10.48 -0.69 8.11
CA GLU A 100 -11.85 -1.00 7.69
C GLU A 100 -12.01 -2.46 7.21
N ASN A 101 -10.99 -3.31 7.37
CA ASN A 101 -10.96 -4.72 6.94
C ASN A 101 -11.11 -4.91 5.42
N GLU A 102 -10.74 -3.91 4.62
CA GLU A 102 -10.64 -4.02 3.17
C GLU A 102 -9.29 -4.61 2.72
N ALA A 103 -8.30 -4.58 3.61
CA ALA A 103 -7.00 -5.25 3.48
C ALA A 103 -6.61 -5.93 4.81
N ASP A 104 -5.85 -7.02 4.72
CA ASP A 104 -5.38 -7.79 5.89
C ASP A 104 -4.06 -7.23 6.44
N ALA A 105 -3.25 -6.62 5.57
CA ALA A 105 -1.97 -6.01 5.92
C ALA A 105 -1.67 -4.82 5.02
N LEU A 106 -0.71 -4.00 5.45
CA LEU A 106 -0.13 -2.95 4.61
C LEU A 106 1.40 -3.06 4.49
N LEU A 107 1.93 -2.59 3.36
CA LEU A 107 3.34 -2.38 3.09
C LEU A 107 3.56 -0.91 2.71
N SER A 108 4.59 -0.28 3.29
CA SER A 108 5.06 1.05 2.87
C SER A 108 6.56 1.14 3.08
N CYS A 109 7.26 1.63 2.06
CA CYS A 109 8.68 1.99 2.13
C CYS A 109 8.90 3.48 2.43
N GLY A 110 7.84 4.21 2.80
CA GLY A 110 7.93 5.64 3.07
C GLY A 110 8.30 5.99 4.50
N ASN A 111 8.00 7.24 4.87
CA ASN A 111 8.42 7.81 6.16
C ASN A 111 8.07 6.87 7.32
N THR A 112 9.08 6.22 7.88
CA THR A 112 8.93 5.18 8.91
C THR A 112 8.22 5.72 10.14
N GLY A 113 8.49 6.97 10.52
CA GLY A 113 7.83 7.60 11.65
C GLY A 113 6.34 7.82 11.40
N CYS A 114 5.95 8.28 10.21
CA CYS A 114 4.55 8.42 9.81
C CYS A 114 3.82 7.07 9.80
N LEU A 115 4.47 6.02 9.26
CA LEU A 115 3.92 4.67 9.22
C LEU A 115 3.68 4.12 10.63
N MET A 116 4.69 4.22 11.51
CA MET A 116 4.61 3.78 12.91
C MET A 116 3.56 4.57 13.70
N ALA A 117 3.54 5.90 13.56
CA ALA A 117 2.53 6.74 14.21
C ALA A 117 1.12 6.42 13.69
N GLY A 118 0.98 6.21 12.38
CA GLY A 118 -0.27 5.81 11.73
C GLY A 118 -0.79 4.48 12.23
N GLY A 119 0.05 3.45 12.28
CA GLY A 119 -0.30 2.15 12.84
C GLY A 119 -0.74 2.26 14.30
N ALA A 120 0.06 2.92 15.15
CA ALA A 120 -0.25 3.06 16.57
C ALA A 120 -1.55 3.83 16.84
N ILE A 121 -1.83 4.89 16.07
CA ILE A 121 -3.00 5.77 16.29
C ILE A 121 -4.27 5.21 15.63
N ARG A 122 -4.15 4.68 14.40
CA ARG A 122 -5.31 4.26 13.59
C ARG A 122 -5.67 2.80 13.78
N LEU A 123 -4.68 1.90 13.76
CA LEU A 123 -4.89 0.45 13.91
C LEU A 123 -4.90 0.02 15.38
N ARG A 124 -4.13 0.74 16.21
CA ARG A 124 -3.85 0.42 17.61
C ARG A 124 -3.04 -0.87 17.75
N THR A 125 -2.48 -1.07 18.92
CA THR A 125 -1.83 -2.34 19.27
C THR A 125 -2.89 -3.39 19.58
N LEU A 126 -2.49 -4.65 19.51
CA LEU A 126 -3.28 -5.74 20.09
C LEU A 126 -3.48 -5.49 21.59
N ASP A 127 -4.52 -6.12 22.15
CA ASP A 127 -4.76 -6.08 23.59
C ASP A 127 -3.60 -6.77 24.34
N GLY A 128 -3.00 -6.06 25.29
CA GLY A 128 -1.85 -6.51 26.08
C GLY A 128 -0.66 -5.57 25.98
#